data_AF-A0A1Y6HQ93-F1
#
_entry.id   AF-A0A1Y6HQ93-F1
#
_cell.length_a   1.000
_cell.length_b   1.000
_cell.length_c   1.000
_cell.angle_alpha   90.00
_cell.angle_beta   90.00
_cell.angle_gamma   90.00
#
_symmetry.space_group_name_H-M   'P 1'
#
loop_
_entity.id
_entity.type
_entity.pdbx_description
1 polymer ?
#
loop_
_entity_poly.entity_id
_entity_poly.type
_entity_poly.pdbx_seq_one_letter_code
_entity_poly.pdbx_strand_id
1 'polypeptide(L)'
;MNKFLVGALALGVVIGFSLPLNSWAAKKHTGTPAWMNADGEVIKSSDVEAGYGETVKGVNDYEGEITGKPAPGSKFTQLKIGMPMKQVTDLIGQPTDQGSYVTGKAFIPFF
;
A
#
# COMPACT_ATOMS: atom_id res chain seq x y z
N MET A 1 -49.64 -24.66 -42.55
CA MET A 1 -48.59 -25.59 -42.09
C MET A 1 -47.86 -24.95 -40.90
N ASN A 2 -47.72 -25.72 -39.81
CA ASN A 2 -46.83 -25.58 -38.63
C ASN A 2 -47.04 -24.36 -37.70
N LYS A 3 -47.79 -24.45 -36.59
CA LYS A 3 -47.56 -25.10 -35.26
C LYS A 3 -46.68 -24.26 -34.29
N PHE A 4 -47.35 -23.77 -33.24
CA PHE A 4 -46.86 -23.16 -32.01
C PHE A 4 -45.71 -23.90 -31.31
N LEU A 5 -44.74 -23.16 -30.74
CA LEU A 5 -43.95 -23.50 -29.55
C LEU A 5 -43.42 -22.19 -28.93
N VAL A 6 -43.85 -21.81 -27.71
CA VAL A 6 -43.14 -22.00 -26.40
C VAL A 6 -41.78 -21.26 -26.42
N GLY A 7 -41.48 -20.24 -25.62
CA GLY A 7 -41.82 -19.95 -24.22
C GLY A 7 -40.51 -19.85 -23.43
N ALA A 8 -40.22 -18.73 -22.76
CA ALA A 8 -39.34 -18.64 -21.59
C ALA A 8 -39.22 -17.19 -21.10
N LEU A 9 -39.97 -16.92 -20.03
CA LEU A 9 -39.76 -15.83 -19.09
C LEU A 9 -38.42 -16.05 -18.38
N ALA A 10 -37.52 -15.07 -18.38
CA ALA A 10 -36.35 -15.08 -17.50
C ALA A 10 -36.24 -13.73 -16.78
N LEU A 11 -36.73 -13.73 -15.55
CA LEU A 11 -36.47 -12.74 -14.51
C LEU A 11 -34.95 -12.62 -14.29
N GLY A 12 -34.37 -11.53 -14.77
CA GLY A 12 -33.01 -11.12 -14.42
C GLY A 12 -33.00 -10.45 -13.04
N VAL A 13 -32.54 -11.20 -12.04
CA VAL A 13 -32.33 -10.78 -10.65
C VAL A 13 -31.53 -9.47 -10.58
N VAL A 14 -32.11 -8.47 -9.90
CA VAL A 14 -31.38 -7.29 -9.42
C VAL A 14 -30.45 -7.76 -8.30
N ILE A 15 -29.20 -8.09 -8.66
CA ILE A 15 -28.14 -8.28 -7.67
C ILE A 15 -27.65 -6.88 -7.32
N GLY A 16 -28.06 -6.41 -6.14
CA GLY A 16 -27.55 -5.19 -5.54
C GLY A 16 -26.04 -5.30 -5.40
N PHE A 17 -25.32 -4.58 -6.26
CA PHE A 17 -23.90 -4.35 -6.09
C PHE A 17 -23.74 -3.37 -4.92
N SER A 18 -23.66 -3.90 -3.70
CA SER A 18 -23.21 -3.12 -2.55
C SER A 18 -21.73 -2.82 -2.78
N LEU A 19 -21.43 -1.69 -3.41
CA LEU A 19 -20.08 -1.14 -3.42
C LEU A 19 -19.73 -0.80 -1.96
N PRO A 20 -18.68 -1.36 -1.36
CA PRO A 20 -18.19 -0.83 -0.10
C PRO A 20 -17.66 0.57 -0.37
N LEU A 21 -18.37 1.58 0.15
CA LEU A 21 -17.91 2.96 0.29
C LEU A 21 -16.75 2.98 1.28
N ASN A 22 -15.56 2.59 0.83
CA ASN A 22 -14.30 2.85 1.53
C ASN A 22 -13.28 3.35 0.52
N SER A 23 -13.52 4.54 -0.01
CA SER A 23 -12.49 5.34 -0.67
C SER A 23 -12.19 6.54 0.20
N TRP A 24 -11.34 6.36 1.21
CA TRP A 24 -10.56 7.47 1.74
C TRP A 24 -9.52 7.81 0.66
N ALA A 25 -9.94 8.57 -0.35
CA ALA A 25 -9.03 9.07 -1.36
C ALA A 25 -8.10 10.09 -0.68
N ALA A 26 -6.88 9.66 -0.34
CA ALA A 26 -5.83 10.57 0.06
C ALA A 26 -5.70 11.66 -1.02
N LYS A 27 -5.66 12.92 -0.59
CA LYS A 27 -5.55 14.08 -1.48
C LYS A 27 -4.19 14.00 -2.16
N LYS A 28 -4.12 13.48 -3.39
CA LYS A 28 -2.88 13.34 -4.14
C LYS A 28 -2.34 14.75 -4.42
N HIS A 29 -1.24 15.11 -3.78
CA HIS A 29 -0.59 16.38 -4.07
C HIS A 29 -0.15 16.39 -5.55
N THR A 30 -0.63 17.38 -6.30
CA THR A 30 -0.42 17.47 -7.75
C THR A 30 0.69 18.46 -8.02
N GLY A 31 1.85 17.97 -8.47
CA GLY A 31 3.04 18.74 -8.77
C GLY A 31 4.31 17.98 -8.38
N THR A 32 5.42 18.22 -9.07
CA THR A 32 6.73 17.65 -8.69
C THR A 32 7.31 18.50 -7.55
N PRO A 33 7.35 18.00 -6.30
CA PRO A 33 7.93 18.76 -5.20
C PRO A 33 9.45 18.91 -5.40
N ALA A 34 10.07 19.91 -4.77
CA ALA A 34 11.50 20.22 -4.92
C ALA A 34 12.44 19.07 -4.50
N TRP A 35 11.92 18.07 -3.79
CA TRP A 35 12.63 16.87 -3.34
C TRP A 35 12.43 15.65 -4.26
N MET A 36 11.67 15.77 -5.35
CA MET A 36 11.44 14.71 -6.34
C MET A 36 11.85 15.19 -7.75
N ASN A 37 12.40 14.31 -8.58
CA ASN A 37 12.67 14.64 -9.99
C ASN A 37 11.42 14.44 -10.87
N ALA A 38 11.51 14.85 -12.14
CA ALA A 38 10.41 14.71 -13.10
C ALA A 38 10.01 13.24 -13.36
N ASP A 39 10.93 12.30 -13.11
CA ASP A 39 10.73 10.86 -13.29
C ASP A 39 10.11 10.16 -12.07
N GLY A 40 9.84 10.90 -10.99
CA GLY A 40 9.24 10.37 -9.75
C GLY A 40 10.23 9.75 -8.76
N GLU A 41 11.53 9.99 -8.94
CA GLU A 41 12.59 9.56 -8.02
C GLU A 41 12.81 10.62 -6.94
N VAL A 42 13.05 10.18 -5.71
CA VAL A 42 13.29 11.06 -4.56
C VAL A 42 14.76 11.48 -4.57
N ILE A 43 15.02 12.77 -4.77
CA ILE A 43 16.37 13.36 -4.79
C ILE A 43 16.83 13.88 -3.42
N LYS A 44 15.88 14.19 -2.51
CA LYS A 44 16.16 14.54 -1.11
C LYS A 44 15.22 13.78 -0.18
N SER A 45 15.72 12.71 0.41
CA SER A 45 14.93 11.85 1.31
C SER A 45 14.53 12.51 2.64
N SER A 46 15.24 13.55 3.08
CA SER A 46 14.94 14.28 4.33
C SER A 46 13.67 15.13 4.26
N ASP A 47 13.28 15.54 3.06
CA ASP A 47 12.24 16.55 2.83
C ASP A 47 10.94 15.90 2.33
N VAL A 48 10.86 14.57 2.35
CA VAL A 48 9.70 13.82 1.86
C VAL A 48 8.48 14.08 2.73
N GLU A 49 7.41 14.53 2.09
CA GLU A 49 6.12 14.78 2.72
C GLU A 49 5.16 13.61 2.44
N ALA A 50 4.23 13.38 3.37
CA ALA A 50 3.13 12.43 3.15
C ALA A 50 2.13 12.98 2.10
N GLY A 51 1.45 12.10 1.38
CA GLY A 51 0.46 12.42 0.36
C GLY A 51 0.98 12.52 -1.09
N TYR A 52 2.24 12.13 -1.32
CA TYR A 52 2.90 12.16 -2.64
C TYR A 52 3.20 10.76 -3.20
N GLY A 53 3.06 9.72 -2.39
CA GLY A 53 3.28 8.32 -2.74
C GLY A 53 2.02 7.57 -3.15
N GLU A 54 2.21 6.30 -3.50
CA GLU A 54 1.14 5.36 -3.81
C GLU A 54 0.60 4.76 -2.51
N THR A 55 -0.70 4.91 -2.28
CA THR A 55 -1.38 4.20 -1.19
C THR A 55 -1.45 2.72 -1.54
N VAL A 56 -0.78 1.89 -0.76
CA VAL A 56 -0.73 0.45 -0.96
C VAL A 56 -1.34 -0.29 0.23
N LYS A 57 -2.05 -1.38 -0.07
CA LYS A 57 -2.41 -2.38 0.93
C LYS A 57 -1.27 -3.39 1.01
N GLY A 58 -0.62 -3.42 2.16
CA GLY A 58 0.43 -4.36 2.53
C GLY A 58 -0.11 -5.75 2.86
N VAL A 59 0.78 -6.56 3.42
CA VAL A 59 0.43 -7.89 3.97
C VAL A 59 -0.45 -7.69 5.21
N ASN A 60 -1.39 -8.61 5.50
CA ASN A 60 -2.26 -8.55 6.70
C ASN A 60 -3.07 -7.24 6.85
N ASP A 61 -3.58 -6.70 5.74
CA ASP A 61 -4.43 -5.50 5.72
C ASP A 61 -3.75 -4.23 6.28
N TYR A 62 -2.42 -4.20 6.38
CA TYR A 62 -1.69 -2.98 6.72
C TYR A 62 -1.81 -1.97 5.58
N GLU A 63 -2.32 -0.78 5.89
CA GLU A 63 -2.43 0.32 4.92
C GLU A 63 -1.29 1.33 5.13
N GLY A 64 -0.75 1.85 4.02
CA GLY A 64 0.26 2.89 4.09
C GLY A 64 0.59 3.46 2.71
N GLU A 65 1.57 4.35 2.68
CA GLU A 65 1.99 5.07 1.49
C GLU A 65 3.45 4.72 1.16
N ILE A 66 3.71 4.40 -0.10
CA ILE A 66 5.07 4.22 -0.62
C ILE A 66 5.40 5.40 -1.53
N THR A 67 6.40 6.19 -1.15
CA THR A 67 6.86 7.34 -1.92
C THR A 67 8.16 7.00 -2.65
N GLY A 68 8.23 7.41 -3.92
CA GLY A 68 9.39 7.23 -4.77
C GLY A 68 9.37 5.95 -5.61
N LYS A 69 10.29 5.87 -6.58
CA LYS A 69 10.47 4.74 -7.48
C LYS A 69 11.71 3.95 -7.10
N PRO A 70 11.58 2.70 -6.60
CA PRO A 70 12.74 1.85 -6.39
C PRO A 70 13.44 1.53 -7.71
N ALA A 71 14.76 1.37 -7.67
CA ALA A 71 15.54 1.00 -8.86
C ALA A 71 15.02 -0.31 -9.48
N PRO A 72 14.87 -0.40 -10.82
CA PRO A 72 14.39 -1.61 -11.49
C PRO A 72 15.25 -2.83 -11.14
N GLY A 73 14.61 -3.94 -10.78
CA GLY A 73 15.31 -5.19 -10.41
C GLY A 73 15.98 -5.17 -9.04
N SER A 74 15.82 -4.10 -8.26
CA SER A 74 16.36 -4.02 -6.91
C SER A 74 15.61 -4.93 -5.93
N LYS A 75 16.30 -5.40 -4.89
CA LYS A 75 15.70 -6.15 -3.79
C LYS A 75 14.58 -5.36 -3.09
N PHE A 76 14.65 -4.01 -3.14
CA PHE A 76 13.65 -3.12 -2.56
C PHE A 76 12.30 -3.14 -3.28
N THR A 77 12.22 -3.59 -4.53
CA THR A 77 10.92 -3.72 -5.24
C THR A 77 10.06 -4.85 -4.69
N GLN A 78 10.65 -5.75 -3.90
CA GLN A 78 9.96 -6.91 -3.32
C GLN A 78 9.39 -6.61 -1.93
N LEU A 79 9.75 -5.47 -1.34
CA LEU A 79 9.29 -5.09 -0.01
C LEU A 79 7.81 -4.70 -0.04
N LYS A 80 7.10 -5.12 0.99
CA LYS A 80 5.68 -4.80 1.21
C LYS A 80 5.52 -4.30 2.63
N ILE A 81 4.60 -3.35 2.82
CA ILE A 81 4.19 -2.93 4.17
C ILE A 81 3.64 -4.15 4.91
N GLY A 82 4.01 -4.31 6.19
CA GLY A 82 3.60 -5.45 7.00
C GLY A 82 4.45 -6.72 6.84
N MET A 83 5.52 -6.69 6.05
CA MET A 83 6.47 -7.80 5.98
C MET A 83 7.20 -7.99 7.32
N PRO A 84 7.32 -9.23 7.86
CA PRO A 84 8.02 -9.46 9.11
C PRO A 84 9.52 -9.16 8.97
N MET A 85 10.12 -8.63 10.04
CA MET A 85 11.53 -8.20 10.04
C MET A 85 12.50 -9.30 9.59
N LYS A 86 12.24 -10.57 9.97
CA LYS A 86 13.04 -11.70 9.49
C LYS A 86 13.04 -11.83 7.97
N GLN A 87 11.85 -11.78 7.36
CA GLN A 87 11.73 -11.86 5.91
C GLN A 87 12.38 -10.67 5.21
N VAL A 88 12.27 -9.47 5.79
CA VAL A 88 12.99 -8.28 5.28
C VAL A 88 14.50 -8.55 5.31
N THR A 89 15.05 -8.95 6.46
CA THR A 89 16.50 -9.21 6.58
C THR A 89 16.99 -10.34 5.69
N ASP A 90 16.17 -11.36 5.43
CA ASP A 90 16.54 -12.47 4.56
C ASP A 90 16.57 -12.04 3.07
N LEU A 91 15.75 -11.05 2.69
CA LEU A 91 15.75 -10.47 1.34
C LEU A 91 16.89 -9.48 1.12
N ILE A 92 17.02 -8.48 1.99
CA ILE A 92 17.90 -7.32 1.78
C ILE A 92 19.24 -7.42 2.51
N GLY A 93 19.34 -8.25 3.56
CA GLY A 93 20.52 -8.38 4.41
C GLY A 93 20.39 -7.66 5.76
N GLN A 94 21.51 -7.59 6.49
CA GLN A 94 21.59 -6.88 7.77
C GLN A 94 21.55 -5.36 7.55
N PRO A 95 20.86 -4.59 8.42
CA PRO A 95 20.86 -3.14 8.35
C PRO A 95 22.26 -2.59 8.68
N THR A 96 22.63 -1.48 8.04
CA THR A 96 23.89 -0.78 8.32
C THR A 96 23.83 -0.02 9.65
N ASP A 97 22.65 0.46 10.02
CA ASP A 97 22.38 1.13 11.28
C ASP A 97 20.96 0.78 11.74
N GLN A 98 20.78 0.58 13.05
CA GLN A 98 19.49 0.30 13.66
C GLN A 98 19.43 0.94 15.06
N GLY A 99 18.49 1.84 15.25
CA GLY A 99 18.17 2.43 16.55
C GLY A 99 16.93 1.79 17.19
N SER A 100 16.87 1.83 18.52
CA SER A 100 15.65 1.53 19.27
C SER A 100 15.34 2.70 20.20
N TYR A 101 14.11 3.22 20.12
CA TYR A 101 13.62 4.28 21.00
C TYR A 101 12.83 3.65 22.15
N VAL A 102 13.55 3.16 23.17
CA VAL A 102 12.93 2.56 24.35
C VAL A 102 12.47 3.67 25.29
N THR A 103 11.18 3.70 25.62
CA THR A 103 10.66 4.66 26.62
C THR A 103 11.05 4.21 28.03
N GLY A 104 11.35 5.16 28.94
CA GLY A 104 11.78 4.83 30.31
C GLY A 104 10.73 4.07 31.15
N LYS A 105 9.48 3.99 30.69
CA LYS A 105 8.41 3.19 31.31
C LYS A 105 8.50 1.70 30.97
N ALA A 106 9.32 1.31 30.01
CA ALA A 106 9.49 -0.10 29.61
C ALA A 106 10.15 -0.97 30.70
N PHE A 107 10.81 -0.35 31.69
CA PHE A 107 11.53 -1.04 32.77
C PHE A 107 10.85 -0.93 34.13
N ILE A 108 9.62 -0.41 34.21
CA ILE A 108 8.88 -0.35 35.49
C ILE A 108 8.36 -1.77 35.80
N PRO A 109 8.81 -2.40 36.90
CA PRO A 109 8.32 -3.73 37.26
C PRO A 109 6.83 -3.66 37.61
N PHE A 110 6.08 -4.69 37.22
CA PHE A 110 4.72 -4.92 37.71
C PHE A 110 4.83 -5.67 39.04
N PHE A 111 4.31 -5.09 40.13
CA PHE A 111 4.18 -5.74 41.44
C PHE A 111 2.72 -6.11 41.70
#